data_AF-A0A3M1DTC2-F1
#
_entry.id   AF-A0A3M1DTC2-F1
#
_cell.length_a   1.000
_cell.length_b   1.000
_cell.length_c   1.000
_cell.angle_alpha   90.00
_cell.angle_beta   90.00
_cell.angle_gamma   90.00
#
_symmetry.space_group_name_H-M   'P 1'
#
loop_
_entity.id
_entity.type
_entity.pdbx_description
1 polymer ?
#
loop_
_entity_poly.entity_id
_entity_poly.type
_entity_poly.pdbx_seq_one_letter_code
_entity_poly.pdbx_strand_id
1 'polypeptide(L)'
;DLGFALGFPIPVRTMRTLRILARLLLPVVLQLPLEWLYPTGKKQEEIVPKFPQWYHWATVIAGDCLFIRRHMPERMDGRVIVTNTTTEADVAAFRKRGVRYLVTSTPRIEGRSFGTNVMEAVLIALSGKGRPLTRAELETMLQELGLGPQVQRLN
;
A
#
# COMPACT_ATOMS: atom_id res chain seq x y z
N ASP A 1 -1.27 -8.54 -7.15
CA ASP A 1 -0.90 -9.97 -7.01
C ASP A 1 -1.63 -10.78 -8.10
N LEU A 2 -1.57 -12.12 -8.04
CA LEU A 2 -2.30 -12.98 -9.00
C LEU A 2 -3.80 -12.64 -9.08
N GLY A 3 -4.44 -12.38 -7.94
CA GLY A 3 -5.86 -12.09 -7.89
C GLY A 3 -6.17 -10.66 -8.34
N PHE A 4 -5.76 -9.67 -7.57
CA PHE A 4 -6.16 -8.29 -7.77
C PHE A 4 -5.60 -7.71 -9.07
N ALA A 5 -4.33 -7.99 -9.41
CA ALA A 5 -3.72 -7.45 -10.63
C ALA A 5 -4.00 -8.32 -11.87
N LEU A 6 -3.93 -9.66 -11.76
CA LEU A 6 -4.06 -10.55 -12.94
C LEU A 6 -5.41 -11.27 -13.05
N GLY A 7 -6.26 -11.22 -12.03
CA GLY A 7 -7.60 -11.82 -12.07
C GLY A 7 -7.71 -13.28 -11.62
N PHE A 8 -6.60 -13.93 -11.27
CA PHE A 8 -6.59 -15.34 -10.89
C PHE A 8 -6.93 -15.54 -9.40
N PRO A 9 -8.01 -16.26 -9.03
CA PRO A 9 -8.46 -16.44 -7.65
C PRO A 9 -7.57 -17.41 -6.82
N ILE A 10 -6.24 -17.33 -6.94
CA ILE A 10 -5.30 -18.28 -6.36
C ILE A 10 -4.42 -17.57 -5.32
N PRO A 11 -4.57 -17.86 -4.02
CA PRO A 11 -3.75 -17.25 -2.99
C PRO A 11 -2.33 -17.83 -2.98
N VAL A 12 -1.33 -16.95 -2.96
CA VAL A 12 0.09 -17.34 -2.85
C VAL A 12 0.46 -17.40 -1.37
N ARG A 13 0.68 -18.61 -0.85
CA ARG A 13 0.92 -18.85 0.60
C ARG A 13 2.38 -19.02 1.01
N THR A 14 3.28 -19.17 0.04
CA THR A 14 4.71 -19.42 0.34
C THR A 14 5.63 -18.59 -0.54
N MET A 15 6.82 -18.27 -0.02
CA MET A 15 7.86 -17.60 -0.80
C MET A 15 8.43 -18.43 -1.93
N ARG A 16 8.44 -19.75 -1.79
CA ARG A 16 8.85 -20.63 -2.89
C ARG A 16 7.89 -20.49 -4.07
N THR A 17 6.58 -20.56 -3.81
CA THR A 17 5.55 -20.41 -4.85
C THR A 17 5.62 -19.02 -5.49
N LEU A 18 5.75 -17.96 -4.68
CA LEU A 18 5.88 -16.60 -5.23
C LEU A 18 7.06 -16.47 -6.19
N ARG A 19 8.24 -16.99 -5.82
CA ARG A 19 9.45 -16.93 -6.67
C ARG A 19 9.28 -17.72 -7.97
N ILE A 20 8.64 -18.88 -7.92
CA ILE A 20 8.37 -19.70 -9.12
C ILE A 20 7.44 -18.93 -10.06
N LEU A 21 6.31 -18.44 -9.54
CA LEU A 21 5.35 -17.65 -10.32
C LEU A 21 5.98 -16.40 -10.91
N ALA A 22 6.79 -15.67 -10.13
CA ALA A 22 7.49 -14.49 -10.62
C ALA A 22 8.39 -14.81 -11.81
N ARG A 23 9.20 -15.88 -11.75
CA ARG A 23 10.07 -16.28 -12.86
C ARG A 23 9.31 -16.66 -14.12
N LEU A 24 8.14 -17.28 -13.97
CA LEU A 24 7.32 -17.71 -15.10
C LEU A 24 6.53 -16.55 -15.71
N LEU A 25 5.97 -15.67 -14.87
CA LEU A 25 5.02 -14.65 -15.29
C LEU A 25 5.66 -13.31 -15.64
N LEU A 26 6.72 -12.88 -14.92
CA LEU A 26 7.32 -11.56 -15.11
C LEU A 26 7.79 -11.28 -16.55
N PRO A 27 8.42 -12.22 -17.31
CA PRO A 27 8.85 -11.95 -18.68
C PRO A 27 7.71 -11.50 -19.60
N VAL A 28 6.49 -11.98 -19.35
CA VAL A 28 5.29 -11.62 -20.11
C VAL A 28 4.63 -10.39 -19.49
N VAL A 29 4.45 -10.37 -18.17
CA VAL A 29 3.76 -9.28 -17.45
C VAL A 29 4.48 -7.94 -17.65
N LEU A 30 5.81 -7.92 -17.70
CA LEU A 30 6.59 -6.70 -17.92
C LEU A 30 6.44 -6.10 -19.33
N GLN A 31 5.89 -6.85 -20.29
CA GLN A 31 5.61 -6.36 -21.63
C GLN A 31 4.17 -5.84 -21.79
N LEU A 32 3.32 -6.01 -20.77
CA LEU A 32 1.93 -5.53 -20.81
C LEU A 32 1.85 -4.03 -20.53
N PRO A 33 0.84 -3.34 -21.09
CA PRO A 33 0.56 -1.96 -20.73
C PRO A 33 0.31 -1.81 -19.23
N LEU A 34 0.92 -0.81 -18.61
CA LEU A 34 0.80 -0.57 -17.17
C LEU A 34 -0.66 -0.45 -16.72
N GLU A 35 -1.51 0.16 -17.53
CA GLU A 35 -2.94 0.38 -17.23
C GLU A 35 -3.74 -0.91 -17.06
N TRP A 36 -3.23 -2.04 -17.55
CA TRP A 36 -3.85 -3.36 -17.36
C TRP A 36 -3.50 -3.94 -15.99
N LEU A 37 -2.34 -3.58 -15.47
CA LEU A 37 -1.78 -4.12 -14.23
C LEU A 37 -2.06 -3.21 -13.04
N TYR A 38 -2.22 -1.92 -13.27
CA TYR A 38 -2.35 -0.90 -12.25
C TYR A 38 -3.43 0.12 -12.63
N PRO A 39 -4.34 0.49 -11.71
CA PRO A 39 -5.35 1.50 -12.00
C PRO A 39 -4.72 2.88 -12.22
N THR A 40 -4.99 3.49 -13.37
CA THR A 40 -4.52 4.83 -13.76
C THR A 40 -5.69 5.77 -14.06
N GLY A 41 -5.46 7.08 -13.89
CA GLY A 41 -6.43 8.13 -14.19
C GLY A 41 -7.77 7.96 -13.46
N LYS A 42 -8.89 8.12 -14.18
CA LYS A 42 -10.25 8.04 -13.60
C LYS A 42 -10.56 6.70 -12.93
N LYS A 43 -9.94 5.60 -13.38
CA LYS A 43 -10.10 4.28 -12.75
C LYS A 43 -9.64 4.26 -11.29
N GLN A 44 -8.83 5.23 -10.88
CA GLN A 44 -8.39 5.33 -9.49
C GLN A 44 -9.54 5.68 -8.56
N GLU A 45 -10.56 6.42 -9.02
CA GLU A 45 -11.64 6.91 -8.18
C GLU A 45 -12.71 5.84 -7.90
N GLU A 46 -12.85 4.88 -8.81
CA GLU A 46 -13.87 3.83 -8.76
C GLU A 46 -13.57 2.72 -7.74
N ILE A 47 -14.63 2.25 -7.08
CA ILE A 47 -14.60 1.07 -6.22
C ILE A 47 -15.31 -0.07 -6.97
N VAL A 48 -14.55 -1.09 -7.32
CA VAL A 48 -15.00 -2.32 -7.99
C VAL A 48 -14.63 -3.51 -7.10
N PRO A 49 -15.52 -3.90 -6.16
CA PRO A 49 -15.24 -4.97 -5.21
C PRO A 49 -14.78 -6.25 -5.92
N LYS A 50 -13.71 -6.87 -5.40
CA LYS A 50 -13.13 -8.09 -5.97
C LYS A 50 -12.67 -9.01 -4.85
N PHE A 51 -12.95 -10.29 -4.98
CA PHE A 51 -12.59 -11.32 -4.00
C PHE A 51 -12.91 -10.95 -2.53
N PRO A 52 -14.16 -10.55 -2.21
CA PRO A 52 -14.55 -10.14 -0.86
C PRO A 52 -14.24 -11.21 0.19
N GLN A 53 -14.28 -12.50 -0.18
CA GLN A 53 -13.95 -13.61 0.70
C GLN A 53 -12.54 -13.50 1.31
N TRP A 54 -11.57 -12.93 0.60
CA TRP A 54 -10.21 -12.76 1.13
C TRP A 54 -10.09 -11.59 2.08
N TYR A 55 -10.84 -10.50 1.83
CA TYR A 55 -10.97 -9.39 2.78
C TYR A 55 -11.61 -9.84 4.08
N HIS A 56 -12.63 -10.69 4.01
CA HIS A 56 -13.31 -11.23 5.21
C HIS A 56 -12.48 -12.28 5.95
N TRP A 57 -11.69 -13.08 5.23
CA TRP A 57 -10.76 -14.03 5.84
C TRP A 57 -9.61 -13.34 6.57
N ALA A 58 -9.06 -12.26 6.00
CA ALA A 58 -7.90 -11.59 6.54
C ALA A 58 -8.19 -10.88 7.87
N THR A 59 -7.28 -11.00 8.85
CA THR A 59 -7.29 -10.12 10.03
C THR A 59 -6.55 -8.82 9.72
N VAL A 60 -5.42 -8.94 9.01
CA VAL A 60 -4.59 -7.83 8.55
C VAL A 60 -4.56 -7.85 7.02
N ILE A 61 -4.88 -6.71 6.41
CA ILE A 61 -4.83 -6.50 4.97
C ILE A 61 -3.67 -5.55 4.71
N ALA A 62 -2.62 -6.05 4.06
CA ALA A 62 -1.45 -5.27 3.72
C ALA A 62 -1.34 -5.09 2.21
N GLY A 63 -1.05 -3.87 1.75
CA GLY A 63 -0.93 -3.60 0.33
C GLY A 63 -0.98 -2.12 0.00
N ASP A 64 -1.10 -1.85 -1.29
CA ASP A 64 -1.22 -0.48 -1.79
C ASP A 64 -2.63 0.10 -1.53
N CYS A 65 -2.72 1.36 -1.07
CA CYS A 65 -3.99 1.96 -0.66
C CYS A 65 -4.99 2.01 -1.79
N LEU A 66 -4.51 2.32 -2.99
CA LEU A 66 -5.37 2.41 -4.17
C LEU A 66 -5.93 1.04 -4.53
N PHE A 67 -5.13 -0.01 -4.47
CA PHE A 67 -5.61 -1.38 -4.70
C PHE A 67 -6.62 -1.84 -3.65
N ILE A 68 -6.32 -1.61 -2.38
CA ILE A 68 -7.21 -1.96 -1.27
C ILE A 68 -8.54 -1.20 -1.44
N ARG A 69 -8.49 0.12 -1.67
CA ARG A 69 -9.68 0.95 -1.85
C ARG A 69 -10.48 0.53 -3.09
N ARG A 70 -9.82 0.21 -4.20
CA ARG A 70 -10.51 -0.20 -5.42
C ARG A 70 -11.29 -1.49 -5.23
N HIS A 71 -10.79 -2.46 -4.45
CA HIS A 71 -11.37 -3.80 -4.40
C HIS A 71 -12.06 -4.18 -3.08
N MET A 72 -12.05 -3.30 -2.09
CA MET A 72 -12.67 -3.56 -0.80
C MET A 72 -14.19 -3.81 -0.91
N PRO A 73 -14.74 -4.73 -0.11
CA PRO A 73 -16.18 -4.91 0.04
C PRO A 73 -16.84 -3.73 0.78
N GLU A 74 -18.17 -3.77 0.91
CA GLU A 74 -18.93 -2.77 1.66
C GLU A 74 -18.62 -2.78 3.16
N ARG A 75 -18.22 -3.92 3.72
CA ARG A 75 -17.89 -4.07 5.15
C ARG A 75 -16.55 -4.78 5.34
N MET A 76 -15.73 -4.19 6.19
CA MET A 76 -14.42 -4.65 6.64
C MET A 76 -14.33 -4.51 8.17
N ASP A 77 -15.38 -4.96 8.85
CA ASP A 77 -15.50 -4.86 10.29
C ASP A 77 -14.36 -5.55 11.03
N GLY A 78 -13.74 -4.82 11.96
CA GLY A 78 -12.68 -5.33 12.83
C GLY A 78 -11.31 -5.49 12.15
N ARG A 79 -11.20 -5.21 10.85
CA ARG A 79 -9.97 -5.44 10.07
C ARG A 79 -8.91 -4.38 10.38
N VAL A 80 -7.66 -4.78 10.23
CA VAL A 80 -6.49 -3.88 10.24
C VAL A 80 -6.00 -3.69 8.83
N ILE A 81 -5.86 -2.44 8.39
CA ILE A 81 -5.26 -2.09 7.10
C ILE A 81 -3.83 -1.60 7.35
N VAL A 82 -2.86 -2.16 6.63
CA VAL A 82 -1.46 -1.72 6.62
C VAL A 82 -1.11 -1.28 5.20
N THR A 83 -0.91 0.02 5.00
CA THR A 83 -0.87 0.59 3.65
C THR A 83 0.07 1.79 3.55
N ASN A 84 0.27 2.29 2.34
CA ASN A 84 1.00 3.51 1.99
C ASN A 84 0.06 4.59 1.44
N THR A 85 0.54 5.82 1.32
CA THR A 85 0.00 6.88 0.44
C THR A 85 -1.50 7.23 0.59
N THR A 86 -1.99 7.26 1.83
CA THR A 86 -3.39 7.54 2.17
C THR A 86 -3.72 9.03 2.18
N THR A 87 -4.92 9.39 1.73
CA THR A 87 -5.57 10.69 1.92
C THR A 87 -6.64 10.64 3.02
N GLU A 88 -7.19 11.80 3.41
CA GLU A 88 -8.31 11.86 4.34
C GLU A 88 -9.57 11.15 3.81
N ALA A 89 -9.81 11.22 2.50
CA ALA A 89 -10.92 10.52 1.86
C ALA A 89 -10.76 9.00 1.97
N ASP A 90 -9.54 8.48 1.83
CA ASP A 90 -9.27 7.06 2.02
C ASP A 90 -9.54 6.65 3.47
N VAL A 91 -9.09 7.45 4.44
CA VAL A 91 -9.36 7.20 5.87
C VAL A 91 -10.85 7.19 6.17
N ALA A 92 -11.60 8.15 5.64
CA ALA A 92 -13.05 8.21 5.78
C ALA A 92 -13.74 6.98 5.15
N ALA A 93 -13.27 6.55 3.98
CA ALA A 93 -13.79 5.37 3.29
C ALA A 93 -13.54 4.08 4.08
N PHE A 94 -12.37 3.94 4.72
CA PHE A 94 -12.06 2.82 5.60
C PHE A 94 -12.87 2.84 6.89
N ARG A 95 -12.99 4.01 7.54
CA ARG A 95 -13.80 4.18 8.76
C ARG A 95 -15.26 3.79 8.51
N LYS A 96 -15.86 4.28 7.42
CA LYS A 96 -17.25 3.98 7.02
C LYS A 96 -17.51 2.48 6.85
N ARG A 97 -16.48 1.71 6.48
CA ARG A 97 -16.56 0.26 6.26
C ARG A 97 -16.27 -0.57 7.49
N GLY A 98 -16.01 0.04 8.65
CA GLY A 98 -15.81 -0.69 9.90
C GLY A 98 -14.36 -1.15 10.16
N VAL A 99 -13.40 -0.65 9.39
CA VAL A 99 -11.97 -0.91 9.65
C VAL A 99 -11.64 -0.43 11.07
N ARG A 100 -10.90 -1.24 11.82
CA ARG A 100 -10.56 -0.95 13.23
C ARG A 100 -9.27 -0.14 13.35
N TYR A 101 -8.24 -0.56 12.62
CA TYR A 101 -6.95 0.13 12.63
C TYR A 101 -6.46 0.38 11.21
N LEU A 102 -5.86 1.56 11.03
CA LEU A 102 -5.09 1.93 9.85
C LEU A 102 -3.64 2.14 10.27
N VAL A 103 -2.73 1.43 9.63
CA VAL A 103 -1.29 1.55 9.82
C VAL A 103 -0.68 2.08 8.52
N THR A 104 0.05 3.20 8.59
CA THR A 104 0.80 3.71 7.44
C THR A 104 2.29 3.48 7.61
N SER A 105 2.97 3.03 6.55
CA SER A 105 4.43 2.77 6.59
C SER A 105 5.26 4.03 6.70
N THR A 106 4.74 5.15 6.20
CA THR A 106 5.31 6.50 6.32
C THR A 106 4.49 7.35 7.28
N PRO A 107 5.10 8.38 7.90
CA PRO A 107 4.39 9.31 8.77
C PRO A 107 3.29 10.03 7.99
N ARG A 108 2.21 10.41 8.70
CA ARG A 108 1.19 11.29 8.13
C ARG A 108 1.49 12.74 8.46
N ILE A 109 1.65 13.54 7.41
CA ILE A 109 1.89 14.97 7.48
C ILE A 109 0.63 15.64 6.94
N GLU A 110 -0.01 16.49 7.74
CA GLU A 110 -1.25 17.21 7.38
C GLU A 110 -2.34 16.29 6.80
N GLY A 111 -2.60 15.16 7.48
CA GLY A 111 -3.66 14.23 7.09
C GLY A 111 -3.30 13.27 5.95
N ARG A 112 -2.12 13.36 5.34
CA ARG A 112 -1.68 12.49 4.23
C ARG A 112 -0.44 11.69 4.57
N SER A 113 -0.36 10.44 4.10
CA SER A 113 0.93 9.74 4.02
C SER A 113 1.47 9.85 2.60
N PHE A 114 2.80 9.89 2.49
CA PHE A 114 3.50 10.03 1.21
C PHE A 114 4.26 8.75 0.87
N GLY A 115 4.55 8.55 -0.42
CA GLY A 115 5.35 7.42 -0.87
C GLY A 115 6.75 7.45 -0.24
N THR A 116 7.31 6.27 0.03
CA THR A 116 8.66 6.14 0.61
C THR A 116 9.71 6.83 -0.26
N ASN A 117 9.58 6.76 -1.58
CA ASN A 117 10.45 7.45 -2.53
C ASN A 117 10.43 8.99 -2.36
N VAL A 118 9.25 9.57 -2.11
CA VAL A 118 9.11 11.01 -1.86
C VAL A 118 9.74 11.38 -0.53
N MET A 119 9.46 10.61 0.52
CA MET A 119 10.04 10.84 1.85
C MET A 119 11.58 10.74 1.80
N GLU A 120 12.13 9.75 1.11
CA GLU A 120 13.58 9.60 0.93
C GLU A 120 14.17 10.77 0.14
N ALA A 121 13.54 11.19 -0.95
CA ALA A 121 13.98 12.35 -1.73
C ALA A 121 14.01 13.64 -0.90
N VAL A 122 13.00 13.85 -0.04
CA VAL A 122 12.96 14.98 0.90
C VAL A 122 14.13 14.92 1.88
N LEU A 123 14.41 13.74 2.47
CA LEU A 123 15.55 13.59 3.39
C LEU A 123 16.89 13.87 2.69
N ILE A 124 17.09 13.38 1.47
CA ILE A 124 18.30 13.64 0.67
C ILE A 124 18.43 15.14 0.37
N ALA A 125 17.34 15.80 -0.02
CA ALA A 125 17.36 17.22 -0.32
C ALA A 125 17.68 18.07 0.92
N LEU A 126 17.04 17.76 2.05
CA LEU A 126 17.25 18.45 3.34
C LEU A 126 18.65 18.21 3.92
N SER A 127 19.29 17.08 3.60
CA SER A 127 20.63 16.81 4.11
C SER A 127 21.69 17.74 3.51
N GLY A 128 21.41 18.38 2.37
CA GLY A 128 22.35 19.28 1.68
C GLY A 128 23.63 18.61 1.16
N LYS A 129 23.70 17.27 1.12
CA LYS A 129 24.94 16.55 0.81
C LYS A 129 25.23 16.41 -0.68
N GLY A 130 24.26 16.73 -1.54
CA GLY A 130 24.43 16.63 -3.01
C GLY A 130 24.69 15.21 -3.51
N ARG A 131 24.42 14.19 -2.69
CA ARG A 131 24.60 12.77 -3.00
C ARG A 131 23.53 11.93 -2.31
N PRO A 132 23.29 10.69 -2.76
CA PRO A 132 22.48 9.75 -2.00
C PRO A 132 23.01 9.57 -0.57
N LEU A 133 22.07 9.46 0.37
CA LEU A 133 22.38 9.16 1.76
C LEU A 133 22.66 7.66 1.92
N THR A 134 23.60 7.35 2.81
CA THR A 134 23.79 5.97 3.28
C THR A 134 22.62 5.58 4.18
N ARG A 135 22.42 4.27 4.36
CA ARG A 135 21.38 3.75 5.26
C ARG A 135 21.50 4.29 6.68
N ALA A 136 22.73 4.38 7.21
CA ALA A 136 22.97 4.90 8.56
C ALA A 136 22.59 6.39 8.67
N GLU A 137 22.93 7.21 7.65
CA GLU A 137 22.54 8.62 7.61
C GLU A 137 21.01 8.79 7.54
N LEU A 138 20.32 7.96 6.75
CA LEU A 138 18.85 7.95 6.71
C LEU A 138 18.25 7.56 8.06
N GLU A 139 18.77 6.51 8.71
CA GLU A 139 18.30 6.05 10.02
C GLU A 139 18.48 7.14 11.10
N THR A 140 19.61 7.86 11.10
CA THR A 140 19.83 9.01 11.99
C THR A 140 18.78 10.10 11.76
N MET A 141 18.56 10.51 10.51
CA MET A 141 17.59 11.56 10.21
C MET A 141 16.16 11.14 10.57
N LEU A 142 15.78 9.88 10.31
CA LEU A 142 14.47 9.36 10.69
C LEU A 142 14.26 9.42 12.20
N GLN A 143 15.29 9.09 13.00
CA GLN A 143 15.24 9.17 14.46
C GLN A 143 15.14 10.61 14.95
N GLU A 144 15.99 11.51 14.45
CA GLU A 144 16.01 12.93 14.84
C GLU A 144 14.68 13.63 14.54
N LEU A 145 14.05 13.30 13.41
CA LEU A 145 12.77 13.85 13.00
C LEU A 145 11.56 13.11 13.62
N GLY A 146 11.79 12.03 14.37
CA GLY A 146 10.72 11.20 14.95
C GLY A 146 9.81 10.57 13.88
N LEU A 147 10.33 10.33 12.68
CA LEU A 147 9.56 9.77 11.57
C LEU A 147 9.44 8.26 11.74
N GLY A 148 8.22 7.78 11.70
CA GLY A 148 7.94 6.36 11.82
C GLY A 148 6.56 6.01 11.28
N PRO A 149 6.23 4.71 11.28
CA PRO A 149 4.90 4.26 10.93
C PRO A 149 3.87 4.82 11.91
N GLN A 150 2.69 5.16 11.41
CA GLN A 150 1.60 5.65 12.25
C GLN A 150 0.53 4.58 12.40
N VAL A 151 0.05 4.38 13.63
CA VAL A 151 -1.10 3.53 13.93
C VAL A 151 -2.28 4.41 14.34
N GLN A 152 -3.37 4.36 13.58
CA GLN A 152 -4.59 5.10 13.84
C GLN A 152 -5.75 4.14 14.11
N ARG A 153 -6.44 4.32 15.23
CA ARG A 153 -7.73 3.66 15.48
C ARG A 153 -8.83 4.39 14.72
N LEU A 154 -9.63 3.66 13.93
CA LEU A 154 -10.72 4.21 13.13
C LEU A 154 -12.10 3.94 13.73
N ASN A 155 -12.28 2.81 14.42
CA ASN A 155 -13.48 2.40 15.18
C ASN A 155 -13.07 1.68 16.49
#